data_AF-A0A7J6CLY4-F1
#
_entry.id   AF-A0A7J6CLY4-F1
#
_cell.length_a   1.000
_cell.length_b   1.000
_cell.length_c   1.000
_cell.angle_alpha   90.00
_cell.angle_beta   90.00
_cell.angle_gamma   90.00
#
_symmetry.space_group_name_H-M   'P 1'
#
loop_
_entity.id
_entity.type
_entity.pdbx_description
1 polymer ?
#
loop_
_entity_poly.entity_id
_entity_poly.type
_entity_poly.pdbx_seq_one_letter_code
_entity_poly.pdbx_strand_id
1 'polypeptide(L)'
;MVTVKHRITREANDQETEIVTSSGNLPCKEIIHIVGCSSPADIQQKVLSVLMLCENLTFSSVAFPALGTGQGGANPADVADAMISAVVEFSSKKTDHVKNVEFLLFQSSMLADFHQSMLKSTKSKNSLTSRIKGENILFKEIEPAVFQLCSETTECLSKASAIINGLINKE
;
A
#
# COMPACT_ATOMS: atom_id res chain seq x y z
N MET A 1 -0.14 -1.04 -9.02
CA MET A 1 -0.81 -0.52 -7.80
C MET A 1 -1.28 -1.70 -6.98
N VAL A 2 -1.27 -1.62 -5.65
CA VAL A 2 -1.73 -2.71 -4.77
C VAL A 2 -3.08 -2.35 -4.17
N THR A 3 -4.00 -3.31 -4.12
CA THR A 3 -5.30 -3.17 -3.45
C THR A 3 -5.57 -4.35 -2.53
N VAL A 4 -6.35 -4.11 -1.47
CA VAL A 4 -6.67 -5.12 -0.47
C VAL A 4 -8.08 -5.63 -0.69
N LYS A 5 -8.24 -6.96 -0.75
CA LYS A 5 -9.53 -7.64 -0.82
C LYS A 5 -9.80 -8.35 0.50
N HIS A 6 -11.06 -8.33 0.92
CA HIS A 6 -11.51 -9.17 2.02
C HIS A 6 -11.52 -10.63 1.59
N ARG A 7 -11.11 -11.52 2.51
CA ARG A 7 -11.18 -12.96 2.30
C ARG A 7 -12.64 -13.38 2.18
N ILE A 8 -13.07 -13.75 0.98
CA ILE A 8 -14.33 -14.48 0.78
C ILE A 8 -13.98 -15.96 0.97
N THR A 9 -14.60 -16.62 1.94
CA THR A 9 -14.42 -18.06 2.19
C THR A 9 -14.85 -18.85 0.96
N ARG A 10 -13.88 -19.27 0.16
CA ARG A 10 -14.00 -20.42 -0.72
C ARG A 10 -12.78 -21.30 -0.49
N GLU A 11 -13.03 -22.56 -0.17
CA GLU A 11 -12.01 -23.59 -0.18
C GLU A 11 -11.55 -23.78 -1.62
N ALA A 12 -10.40 -23.18 -1.94
CA ALA A 12 -9.64 -23.52 -3.12
C ALA A 12 -8.17 -23.55 -2.72
N ASN A 13 -7.57 -24.70 -2.95
CA ASN A 13 -6.15 -24.95 -2.78
C ASN A 13 -5.43 -24.37 -4.00
N ASP A 14 -5.08 -23.08 -3.95
CA ASP A 14 -4.14 -22.49 -4.89
C ASP A 14 -3.15 -21.61 -4.12
N GLN A 15 -1.86 -21.86 -4.37
CA GLN A 15 -0.74 -21.24 -3.67
C GLN A 15 -0.50 -19.78 -4.07
N GLU A 16 -1.40 -19.18 -4.84
CA GLU A 16 -1.25 -17.81 -5.34
C GLU A 16 -2.05 -16.86 -4.44
N THR A 17 -1.33 -16.10 -3.62
CA THR A 17 -1.94 -15.24 -2.59
C THR A 17 -2.15 -13.79 -3.06
N GLU A 18 -1.87 -13.55 -4.34
CA GLU A 18 -1.88 -12.28 -5.05
C GLU A 18 -2.57 -12.51 -6.41
N ILE A 19 -3.58 -11.70 -6.75
CA ILE A 19 -4.24 -11.77 -8.05
C ILE A 19 -3.83 -10.53 -8.86
N VAL A 20 -3.34 -10.72 -10.09
CA VAL A 20 -2.99 -9.62 -10.99
C VAL A 20 -4.12 -9.38 -11.99
N THR A 21 -4.54 -8.14 -12.16
CA THR A 21 -5.59 -7.75 -13.11
C THR A 21 -5.24 -6.45 -13.82
N SER A 22 -5.70 -6.29 -15.06
CA SER A 22 -5.59 -5.03 -15.80
C SER A 22 -6.13 -3.85 -15.02
N SER A 23 -5.52 -2.68 -15.18
CA SER A 23 -5.87 -1.44 -14.45
C SER A 23 -7.14 -0.72 -14.94
N GLY A 24 -7.66 -1.09 -16.11
CA GLY A 24 -8.76 -0.36 -16.75
C GLY A 24 -8.36 1.10 -17.02
N ASN A 25 -9.09 2.04 -16.45
CA ASN A 25 -8.83 3.49 -16.60
C ASN A 25 -7.92 4.07 -15.52
N LEU A 26 -7.38 3.26 -14.61
CA LEU A 26 -6.48 3.76 -13.57
C LEU A 26 -5.08 4.03 -14.15
N PRO A 27 -4.37 5.05 -13.67
CA PRO A 27 -3.06 5.45 -14.19
C PRO A 27 -1.93 4.52 -13.69
N CYS A 28 -2.09 3.22 -13.89
CA CYS A 28 -1.07 2.20 -13.61
C CYS A 28 -1.16 1.07 -14.65
N LYS A 29 -0.14 0.21 -14.72
CA LYS A 29 -0.16 -0.92 -15.66
C LYS A 29 -1.09 -2.04 -15.19
N GLU A 30 -0.93 -2.45 -13.93
CA GLU A 30 -1.65 -3.56 -13.33
C GLU A 30 -2.06 -3.23 -11.89
N ILE A 31 -3.11 -3.93 -11.45
CA ILE A 31 -3.56 -3.96 -10.05
C ILE A 31 -3.24 -5.34 -9.48
N ILE A 32 -2.53 -5.33 -8.35
CA ILE A 32 -2.24 -6.54 -7.57
C ILE A 32 -3.20 -6.54 -6.38
N HIS A 33 -4.09 -7.53 -6.33
CA HIS A 33 -5.04 -7.73 -5.25
C HIS A 33 -4.45 -8.70 -4.24
N ILE A 34 -4.36 -8.28 -2.98
CA ILE A 34 -3.91 -9.14 -1.89
C ILE A 34 -5.03 -9.36 -0.88
N VAL A 35 -5.00 -10.49 -0.19
CA VAL A 35 -5.92 -10.74 0.93
C VAL A 35 -5.52 -9.87 2.12
N GLY A 36 -6.50 -9.23 2.74
CA GLY A 36 -6.30 -8.39 3.93
C GLY A 36 -5.65 -9.15 5.09
N CYS A 37 -4.73 -8.46 5.76
CA CYS A 37 -4.02 -8.91 6.96
C CYS A 37 -3.86 -7.72 7.92
N SER A 38 -3.74 -8.00 9.22
CA SER A 38 -3.59 -6.98 10.27
C SER A 38 -2.42 -7.23 11.20
N SER A 39 -1.77 -8.40 11.12
CA SER A 39 -0.55 -8.65 11.90
C SER A 39 0.67 -8.04 11.19
N PRO A 40 1.59 -7.37 11.91
CA PRO A 40 2.79 -6.81 11.30
C PRO A 40 3.64 -7.83 10.54
N ALA A 41 3.72 -9.07 11.05
CA ALA A 41 4.47 -10.15 10.40
C ALA A 41 3.86 -10.53 9.05
N ASP A 42 2.54 -10.68 8.97
CA ASP A 42 1.85 -10.99 7.71
C ASP A 42 1.96 -9.82 6.72
N ILE A 43 1.85 -8.59 7.20
CA ILE A 43 1.99 -7.38 6.39
C ILE A 43 3.38 -7.33 5.76
N GLN A 44 4.44 -7.55 6.54
CA GLN A 44 5.82 -7.59 6.03
C GLN A 44 5.97 -8.66 4.94
N GLN A 45 5.46 -9.87 5.19
CA GLN A 45 5.52 -10.97 4.22
C GLN A 45 4.75 -10.63 2.94
N LYS A 46 3.58 -10.00 3.05
CA LYS A 46 2.77 -9.59 1.89
C LYS A 46 3.45 -8.52 1.06
N VAL A 47 4.00 -7.48 1.69
CA VAL A 47 4.74 -6.44 0.97
C VAL A 47 5.95 -7.03 0.25
N LEU A 48 6.71 -7.91 0.92
CA LEU A 48 7.85 -8.57 0.31
C LEU A 48 7.46 -9.47 -0.86
N SER A 49 6.38 -10.25 -0.72
CA SER A 49 5.83 -11.10 -1.78
C SER A 49 5.47 -10.28 -3.02
N VAL A 50 4.75 -9.17 -2.82
CA VAL A 50 4.38 -8.27 -3.92
C VAL A 50 5.60 -7.62 -4.57
N LEU A 51 6.60 -7.21 -3.80
CA LEU A 51 7.84 -6.65 -4.37
C LEU A 51 8.57 -7.68 -5.25
N MET A 52 8.66 -8.94 -4.81
CA MET A 52 9.23 -10.03 -5.61
C MET A 52 8.40 -10.33 -6.86
N LEU A 53 7.07 -10.28 -6.76
CA LEU A 53 6.18 -10.43 -7.91
C LEU A 53 6.40 -9.31 -8.93
N CYS A 54 6.45 -8.05 -8.49
CA CYS A 54 6.73 -6.90 -9.34
C CYS A 54 8.09 -7.01 -10.05
N GLU A 55 9.11 -7.51 -9.33
CA GLU A 55 10.43 -7.76 -9.90
C GLU A 55 10.39 -8.82 -11.01
N ASN A 56 9.69 -9.94 -10.77
CA ASN A 56 9.51 -11.00 -11.77
C ASN A 56 8.71 -10.53 -12.99
N LEU A 57 7.74 -9.63 -12.78
CA LEU A 57 6.95 -9.00 -13.84
C LEU A 57 7.67 -7.80 -14.48
N THR A 58 8.92 -7.52 -14.10
CA THR A 58 9.76 -6.43 -14.64
C THR A 58 9.14 -5.03 -14.48
N PHE A 59 8.34 -4.82 -13.44
CA PHE A 59 7.80 -3.50 -13.11
C PHE A 59 8.86 -2.63 -12.45
N SER A 60 8.91 -1.35 -12.85
CA SER A 60 9.86 -0.38 -12.29
C SER A 60 9.37 0.28 -11.02
N SER A 61 8.05 0.26 -10.76
CA SER A 61 7.44 0.91 -9.61
C SER A 61 6.23 0.17 -9.06
N VAL A 62 5.97 0.34 -7.77
CA VAL A 62 4.79 -0.19 -7.08
C VAL A 62 4.34 0.79 -5.99
N ALA A 63 3.03 0.90 -5.81
CA ALA A 63 2.41 1.73 -4.78
C ALA A 63 1.54 0.87 -3.88
N PHE A 64 1.77 0.97 -2.56
CA PHE A 64 1.06 0.24 -1.51
C PHE A 64 0.22 1.21 -0.66
N PRO A 65 -1.04 0.88 -0.32
CA PRO A 65 -1.74 1.58 0.76
C PRO A 65 -1.15 1.21 2.13
N ALA A 66 -1.48 1.97 3.18
CA ALA A 66 -1.21 1.56 4.57
C ALA A 66 -1.98 0.27 4.90
N LEU A 67 -1.32 -0.88 4.79
CA LEU A 67 -1.99 -2.18 4.86
C LEU A 67 -2.52 -2.45 6.27
N GLY A 68 -3.81 -2.80 6.36
CA GLY A 68 -4.44 -3.24 7.60
C GLY A 68 -4.85 -2.13 8.58
N THR A 69 -4.55 -0.85 8.30
CA THR A 69 -4.82 0.28 9.23
C THR A 69 -6.29 0.69 9.29
N GLY A 70 -7.08 0.39 8.26
CA GLY A 70 -8.52 0.67 8.24
C GLY A 70 -9.33 -0.39 9.00
N GLN A 71 -10.23 -1.10 8.30
CA GLN A 71 -11.10 -2.10 8.92
C GLN A 71 -10.35 -3.22 9.68
N GLY A 72 -9.07 -3.45 9.34
CA GLY A 72 -8.20 -4.40 10.05
C GLY A 72 -7.71 -3.94 11.42
N GLY A 73 -7.84 -2.64 11.74
CA GLY A 73 -7.52 -2.07 13.04
C GLY A 73 -6.05 -2.16 13.45
N ALA A 74 -5.13 -2.36 12.50
CA ALA A 74 -3.70 -2.45 12.78
C ALA A 74 -3.14 -1.09 13.20
N ASN A 75 -2.21 -1.08 14.16
CA ASN A 75 -1.58 0.14 14.62
C ASN A 75 -0.70 0.74 13.50
N PRO A 76 -0.86 2.02 13.11
CA PRO A 76 -0.10 2.62 12.02
C PRO A 76 1.42 2.58 12.18
N ALA A 77 1.94 2.70 13.40
CA ALA A 77 3.39 2.64 13.65
C ALA A 77 3.96 1.23 13.41
N ASP A 78 3.25 0.20 13.86
CA ASP A 78 3.64 -1.19 13.63
C ASP A 78 3.55 -1.56 12.15
N VAL A 79 2.52 -1.06 11.45
CA VAL A 79 2.36 -1.23 10.00
C VAL A 79 3.50 -0.54 9.26
N ALA A 80 3.84 0.71 9.60
CA ALA A 80 4.95 1.43 9.00
C ALA A 80 6.27 0.65 9.15
N ASP A 81 6.59 0.20 10.37
CA ASP A 81 7.79 -0.57 10.66
C ASP A 81 7.83 -1.89 9.87
N ALA A 82 6.71 -2.59 9.74
CA ALA A 82 6.61 -3.81 8.93
C ALA A 82 6.81 -3.57 7.42
N MET A 83 6.12 -2.58 6.85
CA MET A 83 6.19 -2.28 5.42
C MET A 83 7.59 -1.79 5.01
N ILE A 84 8.22 -0.95 5.84
CA ILE A 84 9.58 -0.45 5.58
C ILE A 84 10.62 -1.55 5.78
N SER A 85 10.44 -2.43 6.77
CA SER A 85 11.31 -3.60 6.95
C SER A 85 11.27 -4.53 5.73
N ALA A 86 10.11 -4.73 5.11
CA ALA A 86 9.99 -5.50 3.87
C ALA A 86 10.77 -4.86 2.72
N VAL A 87 10.72 -3.53 2.56
CA VAL A 87 11.49 -2.80 1.54
C VAL A 87 12.99 -2.90 1.81
N VAL A 88 13.42 -2.76 3.06
CA VAL A 88 14.84 -2.94 3.45
C VAL A 88 15.30 -4.36 3.13
N GLU A 89 14.50 -5.38 3.46
CA GLU A 89 14.82 -6.77 3.12
C GLU A 89 14.90 -6.97 1.61
N PHE A 90 13.92 -6.48 0.85
CA PHE A 90 13.93 -6.53 -0.61
C PHE A 90 15.18 -5.87 -1.21
N SER A 91 15.57 -4.68 -0.71
CA SER A 91 16.74 -3.95 -1.17
C SER A 91 18.08 -4.66 -0.93
N SER A 92 18.10 -5.61 0.02
CA SER A 92 19.28 -6.44 0.28
C SER A 92 19.45 -7.58 -0.72
N LYS A 93 18.39 -7.89 -1.50
CA LYS A 93 18.40 -8.90 -2.55
C LYS A 93 18.95 -8.29 -3.85
N LYS A 94 19.40 -9.13 -4.78
CA LYS A 94 19.79 -8.68 -6.12
C LYS A 94 18.52 -8.47 -6.95
N THR A 95 18.19 -7.21 -7.20
CA THR A 95 16.99 -6.78 -7.95
C THR A 95 17.40 -5.82 -9.07
N ASP A 96 16.78 -5.98 -10.23
CA ASP A 96 17.18 -5.29 -11.47
C ASP A 96 16.09 -4.31 -11.93
N HIS A 97 14.81 -4.54 -11.61
CA HIS A 97 13.68 -3.83 -12.21
C HIS A 97 13.00 -2.84 -11.26
N VAL A 98 12.55 -3.27 -10.07
CA VAL A 98 11.80 -2.39 -9.14
C VAL A 98 12.75 -1.34 -8.56
N LYS A 99 12.51 -0.08 -8.89
CA LYS A 99 13.29 1.07 -8.41
C LYS A 99 12.51 1.96 -7.45
N ASN A 100 11.21 2.10 -7.64
CA ASN A 100 10.40 3.04 -6.87
C ASN A 100 9.32 2.31 -6.08
N VAL A 101 9.30 2.52 -4.76
CA VAL A 101 8.24 2.03 -3.87
C VAL A 101 7.56 3.22 -3.23
N GLU A 102 6.25 3.34 -3.44
CA GLU A 102 5.43 4.41 -2.88
C GLU A 102 4.48 3.86 -1.82
N PHE A 103 4.34 4.57 -0.71
CA PHE A 103 3.34 4.31 0.31
C PHE A 103 2.25 5.38 0.23
N LEU A 104 1.04 4.96 -0.12
CA LEU A 104 -0.14 5.80 -0.26
C LEU A 104 -0.84 5.90 1.10
N LEU A 105 -0.64 7.02 1.78
CA LEU A 105 -1.24 7.30 3.07
C LEU A 105 -2.46 8.19 2.88
N PHE A 106 -3.63 7.67 3.24
CA PHE A 106 -4.87 8.43 3.11
C PHE A 106 -5.05 9.43 4.26
N GLN A 107 -4.70 9.05 5.48
CA GLN A 107 -4.80 9.92 6.66
C GLN A 107 -3.46 10.58 7.00
N SER A 108 -3.47 11.91 7.12
CA SER A 108 -2.28 12.70 7.43
C SER A 108 -1.64 12.34 8.79
N SER A 109 -2.42 11.82 9.74
CA SER A 109 -1.93 11.34 11.04
C SER A 109 -0.88 10.23 10.90
N MET A 110 -1.04 9.34 9.90
CA MET A 110 -0.11 8.22 9.67
C MET A 110 1.23 8.65 9.05
N LEU A 111 1.31 9.88 8.53
CA LEU A 111 2.52 10.39 7.88
C LEU A 111 3.71 10.40 8.84
N ALA A 112 3.47 10.78 10.10
CA ALA A 112 4.51 10.85 11.12
C ALA A 112 5.10 9.46 11.42
N ASP A 113 4.26 8.43 11.49
CA ASP A 113 4.67 7.06 11.77
C ASP A 113 5.55 6.50 10.65
N PHE A 114 5.11 6.63 9.39
CA PHE A 114 5.88 6.21 8.23
C PHE A 114 7.20 6.98 8.10
N HIS A 115 7.18 8.30 8.31
CA HIS A 115 8.40 9.10 8.28
C HIS A 115 9.39 8.69 9.38
N GLN A 116 8.90 8.48 10.61
CA GLN A 116 9.76 8.05 11.72
C GLN A 116 10.38 6.67 11.46
N SER A 117 9.58 5.73 10.96
CA SER A 117 10.05 4.39 10.61
C SER A 117 11.15 4.42 9.52
N MET A 118 10.98 5.24 8.48
CA MET A 118 12.00 5.45 7.45
C MET A 118 13.31 5.99 8.05
N LEU A 119 13.22 7.00 8.93
CA LEU A 119 14.40 7.56 9.60
C LEU A 119 15.10 6.55 10.52
N LYS A 120 14.37 5.66 11.20
CA LYS A 120 14.97 4.58 12.00
C LYS A 120 15.77 3.63 11.12
N SER A 121 15.21 3.24 9.97
CA SER A 121 15.84 2.26 9.05
C SER A 121 17.14 2.76 8.41
N THR A 122 17.28 4.08 8.20
CA THR A 122 18.48 4.70 7.60
C THR A 122 19.65 4.85 8.58
N LYS A 123 19.37 5.01 9.89
CA LYS A 123 20.40 5.20 10.93
C LYS A 123 21.05 3.90 11.42
N SER A 124 20.37 2.76 11.27
CA SER A 124 20.76 1.49 11.90
C SER A 124 21.82 0.69 11.13
N LYS A 125 22.15 1.03 9.87
CA LYS A 125 23.17 0.30 9.09
C LYS A 125 24.15 1.23 8.37
N ASN A 126 25.40 1.25 8.84
CA ASN A 126 26.59 1.85 8.17
C ASN A 126 26.92 1.23 6.77
N SER A 127 26.03 0.42 6.20
CA SER A 127 26.22 -0.28 4.92
C SER A 127 25.22 0.14 3.83
N LEU A 128 24.17 0.90 4.15
CA LEU A 128 23.16 1.36 3.17
C LEU A 128 23.52 2.70 2.50
N THR A 129 24.55 3.39 2.99
CA THR A 129 24.95 4.73 2.54
C THR A 129 25.65 4.76 1.18
N SER A 130 26.01 3.61 0.61
CA SER A 130 26.59 3.55 -0.75
C SER A 130 25.54 3.41 -1.85
N ARG A 131 24.33 2.90 -1.55
CA ARG A 131 23.24 2.72 -2.52
C ARG A 131 22.07 3.69 -2.34
N ILE A 132 21.81 4.17 -1.12
CA ILE A 132 20.90 5.30 -0.88
C ILE A 132 21.71 6.60 -0.97
N LYS A 133 22.38 6.82 -2.11
CA LYS A 133 22.96 8.13 -2.43
C LYS A 133 21.92 8.90 -3.24
N GLY A 134 21.13 9.73 -2.54
CA GLY A 134 20.50 10.89 -3.15
C GLY A 134 19.09 10.72 -3.73
N GLU A 135 18.19 9.99 -3.09
CA GLU A 135 16.76 10.09 -3.41
C GLU A 135 16.06 11.02 -2.41
N ASN A 136 15.54 12.12 -2.93
CA ASN A 136 14.66 13.03 -2.20
C ASN A 136 13.46 12.22 -1.69
N ILE A 137 13.25 12.18 -0.37
CA ILE A 137 11.96 11.75 0.19
C ILE A 137 10.94 12.78 -0.29
N LEU A 138 10.25 12.44 -1.38
CA LEU A 138 9.29 13.33 -2.01
C LEU A 138 7.91 12.98 -1.47
N PHE A 139 7.47 13.75 -0.48
CA PHE A 139 6.08 13.78 -0.11
C PHE A 139 5.32 14.53 -1.20
N LYS A 140 4.56 13.79 -1.99
CA LYS A 140 3.62 14.37 -2.95
C LYS A 140 2.23 14.26 -2.37
N GLU A 141 1.63 15.40 -2.07
CA GLU A 141 0.20 15.46 -1.79
C GLU A 141 -0.55 15.08 -3.07
N ILE A 142 -1.50 14.16 -2.94
CA ILE A 142 -2.31 13.67 -4.06
C ILE A 142 -3.66 14.37 -3.98
N GLU A 143 -4.16 14.88 -5.11
CA GLU A 143 -5.51 15.44 -5.16
C GLU A 143 -6.54 14.34 -4.82
N PRO A 144 -7.49 14.60 -3.91
CA PRO A 144 -8.46 13.59 -3.50
C PRO A 144 -9.34 13.17 -4.69
N ALA A 145 -9.72 11.89 -4.71
CA ALA A 145 -10.64 11.38 -5.71
C ALA A 145 -11.99 12.11 -5.61
N VAL A 146 -12.46 12.67 -6.72
CA VAL A 146 -13.76 13.33 -6.81
C VAL A 146 -14.82 12.30 -7.22
N PHE A 147 -15.78 12.04 -6.33
CA PHE A 147 -16.93 11.19 -6.63
C PHE A 147 -18.10 12.04 -7.12
N GLN A 148 -18.46 11.91 -8.39
CA GLN A 148 -19.69 12.50 -8.90
C GLN A 148 -20.86 11.56 -8.60
N LEU A 149 -21.84 12.06 -7.85
CA LEU A 149 -23.07 11.33 -7.51
C LEU A 149 -24.22 11.80 -8.38
N CYS A 150 -24.94 10.84 -8.97
CA CYS A 150 -26.16 11.08 -9.71
C CYS A 150 -27.31 10.36 -9.00
N SER A 151 -28.46 11.02 -8.83
CA SER A 151 -29.67 10.38 -8.32
C SER A 151 -30.91 11.18 -8.70
N GLU A 152 -32.06 10.49 -8.75
CA GLU A 152 -33.36 11.05 -9.09
C GLU A 152 -33.91 11.99 -8.01
N THR A 153 -33.44 11.86 -6.77
CA THR A 153 -33.85 12.71 -5.65
C THR A 153 -32.67 13.26 -4.86
N THR A 154 -32.87 14.44 -4.25
CA THR A 154 -31.89 15.07 -3.34
C THR A 154 -31.69 14.25 -2.07
N GLU A 155 -32.70 13.52 -1.61
CA GLU A 155 -32.62 12.66 -0.43
C GLU A 155 -31.68 11.46 -0.66
N CYS A 156 -31.79 10.80 -1.82
CA CYS A 156 -30.88 9.71 -2.18
C CYS A 156 -29.45 10.21 -2.38
N LEU A 157 -29.27 11.42 -2.96
CA LEU A 157 -27.95 12.07 -3.05
C LEU A 157 -27.33 12.33 -1.67
N SER A 158 -28.10 12.89 -0.73
CA SER A 158 -27.59 13.21 0.60
C SER A 158 -27.25 11.95 1.40
N LYS A 159 -28.08 10.90 1.30
CA LYS A 159 -27.81 9.59 1.90
C LYS A 159 -26.55 8.94 1.33
N ALA A 160 -26.40 8.90 0.01
CA ALA A 160 -25.22 8.33 -0.64
C ALA A 160 -23.94 9.10 -0.26
N SER A 161 -24.00 10.44 -0.28
CA SER A 161 -22.89 11.30 0.16
C SER A 161 -22.51 11.04 1.62
N ALA A 162 -23.48 10.94 2.53
CA ALA A 162 -23.23 10.63 3.93
C ALA A 162 -22.59 9.23 4.12
N ILE A 163 -23.03 8.23 3.36
CA ILE A 163 -22.44 6.88 3.39
C ILE A 163 -20.98 6.93 2.92
N ILE A 164 -20.70 7.55 1.79
CA ILE A 164 -19.33 7.63 1.23
C ILE A 164 -18.41 8.35 2.21
N ASN A 165 -18.81 9.52 2.70
CA ASN A 165 -18.03 10.25 3.70
C ASN A 165 -17.86 9.46 5.01
N GLY A 166 -18.89 8.70 5.41
CA GLY A 166 -18.82 7.82 6.56
C GLY A 166 -17.86 6.63 6.38
N LEU A 167 -17.66 6.15 5.16
CA LEU A 167 -16.71 5.08 4.85
C LEU A 167 -15.28 5.61 4.75
N ILE A 168 -15.09 6.74 4.09
CA ILE A 168 -13.79 7.41 3.93
C ILE A 168 -13.17 7.73 5.30
N ASN A 169 -13.97 8.21 6.26
CA ASN A 169 -13.49 8.55 7.60
C ASN A 169 -13.32 7.34 8.54
N LYS A 170 -13.63 6.12 8.09
CA LYS A 170 -13.49 4.87 8.86
C LYS A 170 -12.32 3.98 8.40
N GLU A 171 -11.68 4.32 7.28
CA GLU A 171 -10.40 3.71 6.88
C GLU A 171 -9.22 4.17 7.74
#